data_AF-A0A4V3DXK6-F1
#
_entry.id   AF-A0A4V3DXK6-F1
#
_cell.length_a   1.000
_cell.length_b   1.000
_cell.length_c   1.000
_cell.angle_alpha   90.00
_cell.angle_beta   90.00
_cell.angle_gamma   90.00
#
_symmetry.space_group_name_H-M   'P 1'
#
loop_
_entity.id
_entity.type
_entity.pdbx_description
1 polymer ?
#
loop_
_entity_poly.entity_id
_entity_poly.type
_entity_poly.pdbx_seq_one_letter_code
_entity_poly.pdbx_strand_id
1 'polypeptide(L)'
;MTAGSARDLPLETFERRLDAADLDALQRLVGLRVRSIAADHLDLRLDEGLAGARSLAFPLGGAAHDFVNVTSDWIQLPHDDVHLLRSAVTTTPWNIPVGEPNRNGARGTGPCSWLQIDAFGPISAIEIVSYEIEDDLLDAQGEAIAREAVLYDRALRFRFASGRVLTLSTHHNSILGEIEIRTDEGIGSCEPHGRASVRHTLH
;
A
#
# COMPACT_ATOMS: atom_id res chain seq x y z
N MET A 1 -20.25 -29.42 -31.88
CA MET A 1 -20.36 -28.71 -30.60
C MET A 1 -19.48 -27.49 -30.71
N THR A 2 -20.10 -26.33 -30.83
CA THR A 2 -19.41 -25.03 -30.91
C THR A 2 -18.91 -24.69 -29.51
N ALA A 3 -17.59 -24.56 -29.35
CA ALA A 3 -17.01 -23.97 -28.16
C ALA A 3 -17.65 -22.59 -27.96
N GLY A 4 -18.39 -22.43 -26.86
CA GLY A 4 -18.87 -21.12 -26.45
C GLY A 4 -17.66 -20.23 -26.28
N SER A 5 -17.65 -19.07 -26.93
CA SER A 5 -16.58 -18.11 -26.77
C SER A 5 -16.60 -17.64 -25.31
N ALA A 6 -15.46 -17.66 -24.62
CA ALA A 6 -15.30 -17.20 -23.22
C ALA A 6 -15.92 -15.80 -22.94
N ARG A 7 -16.22 -15.02 -23.98
CA ARG A 7 -16.95 -13.74 -23.91
C ARG A 7 -18.41 -13.85 -23.44
N ASP A 8 -19.02 -15.03 -23.42
CA ASP A 8 -20.42 -15.22 -22.98
C ASP A 8 -20.54 -15.62 -21.49
N LEU A 9 -19.42 -15.76 -20.78
CA LEU A 9 -19.42 -16.05 -19.34
C LEU A 9 -19.83 -14.81 -18.52
N PRO A 10 -20.56 -14.99 -17.40
CA PRO A 10 -20.88 -13.88 -16.51
C PRO A 10 -19.58 -13.29 -15.93
N LEU A 11 -19.51 -11.95 -15.93
CA LEU A 11 -18.43 -11.20 -15.31
C LEU A 11 -18.89 -10.68 -13.94
N GLU A 12 -18.24 -11.14 -12.88
CA GLU A 12 -18.38 -10.57 -11.54
C GLU A 12 -17.31 -9.50 -11.34
N THR A 13 -17.68 -8.37 -10.73
CA THR A 13 -16.74 -7.26 -10.50
C THR A 13 -16.69 -6.91 -9.03
N PHE A 14 -15.48 -6.96 -8.47
CA PHE A 14 -15.19 -6.58 -7.10
C PHE A 14 -14.34 -5.32 -7.07
N GLU A 15 -14.87 -4.26 -6.46
CA GLU A 15 -14.19 -2.98 -6.34
C GLU A 15 -13.85 -2.65 -4.89
N ARG A 16 -12.60 -2.28 -4.62
CA ARG A 16 -12.15 -1.83 -3.29
C ARG A 16 -11.25 -0.61 -3.37
N ARG A 17 -11.66 0.48 -2.77
CA ARG A 17 -10.94 1.75 -2.78
C ARG A 17 -10.69 2.24 -1.36
N LEU A 18 -9.67 3.07 -1.21
CA LEU A 18 -9.44 3.85 0.00
C LEU A 18 -10.68 4.72 0.27
N ASP A 19 -11.13 4.70 1.52
CA ASP A 19 -12.29 5.47 1.95
C ASP A 19 -11.90 6.93 2.26
N ALA A 20 -12.90 7.78 2.52
CA ALA A 20 -12.63 9.19 2.80
C ALA A 20 -11.73 9.42 4.03
N ALA A 21 -11.79 8.55 5.04
CA ALA A 21 -10.94 8.68 6.22
C ALA A 21 -9.48 8.30 5.90
N ASP A 22 -9.25 7.29 5.05
CA ASP A 22 -7.92 6.98 4.54
C ASP A 22 -7.33 8.17 3.77
N LEU A 23 -8.12 8.76 2.86
CA LEU A 23 -7.71 9.93 2.06
C LEU A 23 -7.38 11.13 2.94
N ASP A 24 -8.24 11.42 3.93
CA ASP A 24 -8.03 12.50 4.89
C ASP A 24 -6.76 12.29 5.73
N ALA A 25 -6.48 11.04 6.13
CA ALA A 25 -5.26 10.71 6.86
C ALA A 25 -4.01 10.94 6.01
N LEU A 26 -4.01 10.45 4.76
CA LEU A 26 -2.91 10.62 3.83
C LEU A 26 -2.68 12.10 3.48
N GLN A 27 -3.74 12.87 3.28
CA GLN A 27 -3.66 14.30 2.95
C GLN A 27 -2.90 15.10 4.01
N ARG A 28 -2.89 14.67 5.28
CA ARG A 28 -2.12 15.32 6.35
C ARG A 28 -0.61 15.23 6.18
N LEU A 29 -0.13 14.28 5.37
CA LEU A 29 1.29 14.11 5.09
C LEU A 29 1.79 15.07 4.02
N VAL A 30 0.90 15.61 3.18
CA VAL A 30 1.30 16.52 2.11
C VAL A 30 1.82 17.84 2.69
N GLY A 31 2.96 18.30 2.17
CA GLY A 31 3.71 19.45 2.66
C GLY A 31 4.65 19.14 3.84
N LEU A 32 4.51 17.99 4.51
CA LEU A 32 5.36 17.65 5.65
C LEU A 32 6.76 17.22 5.22
N ARG A 33 7.76 17.68 5.98
CA ARG A 33 9.12 17.14 5.94
C ARG A 33 9.26 15.99 6.92
N VAL A 34 8.96 14.79 6.46
CA VAL A 34 9.15 13.55 7.23
C VAL A 34 10.63 13.18 7.19
N ARG A 35 11.25 13.03 8.37
CA ARG A 35 12.66 12.63 8.48
C ARG A 35 12.83 11.12 8.52
N SER A 36 11.91 10.45 9.21
CA SER A 36 11.94 9.02 9.38
C SER A 36 10.54 8.45 9.51
N ILE A 37 10.38 7.22 9.03
CA ILE A 37 9.15 6.44 9.12
C ILE A 37 9.43 5.30 10.10
N ALA A 38 8.54 5.09 11.06
CA ALA A 38 8.62 3.94 11.97
C ALA A 38 8.03 2.71 11.27
N ALA A 39 8.64 1.55 11.47
CA ALA A 39 8.17 0.26 10.96
C ALA A 39 8.21 -0.79 12.08
N ASP A 40 7.31 -1.77 12.04
CA ASP A 40 7.23 -2.83 13.03
C ASP A 40 8.46 -3.75 12.92
N HIS A 41 8.80 -4.16 11.70
CA HIS A 41 10.08 -4.75 11.33
C HIS A 41 10.40 -4.33 9.89
N LEU A 42 11.68 -4.51 9.50
CA LEU A 42 12.09 -4.39 8.11
C LEU A 42 12.70 -5.71 7.66
N ASP A 43 12.06 -6.35 6.69
CA ASP A 43 12.69 -7.40 5.89
C ASP A 43 13.38 -6.75 4.67
N LEU A 44 14.61 -7.16 4.35
CA LEU A 44 15.40 -6.54 3.28
C LEU A 44 15.66 -7.55 2.16
N ARG A 45 15.05 -7.32 0.99
CA ARG A 45 15.24 -8.15 -0.20
C ARG A 45 16.27 -7.48 -1.11
N LEU A 46 17.55 -7.74 -0.85
CA LEU A 46 18.68 -7.04 -1.48
C LEU A 46 18.70 -7.18 -3.01
N ASP A 47 18.39 -8.37 -3.53
CA ASP A 47 18.40 -8.65 -4.98
C ASP A 47 17.28 -7.90 -5.73
N GLU A 48 16.21 -7.53 -5.01
CA GLU A 48 15.05 -6.79 -5.54
C GLU A 48 15.12 -5.29 -5.22
N GLY A 49 16.12 -4.85 -4.44
CA GLY A 49 16.31 -3.46 -4.06
C GLY A 49 15.17 -2.88 -3.21
N LEU A 50 14.49 -3.68 -2.39
CA LEU A 50 13.33 -3.24 -1.62
C LEU A 50 13.38 -3.66 -0.14
N ALA A 51 12.51 -3.05 0.66
CA ALA A 51 12.24 -3.43 2.03
C ALA A 51 10.76 -3.83 2.23
N GLY A 52 10.47 -4.71 3.18
CA GLY A 52 9.14 -5.16 3.57
C GLY A 52 8.83 -4.81 5.03
N ALA A 53 7.59 -4.42 5.31
CA ALA A 53 7.06 -4.21 6.67
C ALA A 53 5.58 -4.56 6.73
N ARG A 54 4.98 -4.77 7.91
CA ARG A 54 3.51 -4.97 8.02
C ARG A 54 2.79 -3.71 8.44
N SER A 55 3.48 -2.82 9.14
CA SER A 55 2.95 -1.53 9.58
C SER A 55 4.00 -0.46 9.43
N LEU A 56 3.57 0.70 8.94
CA LEU A 56 4.37 1.91 8.84
C LEU A 56 3.66 3.05 9.58
N ALA A 57 4.42 3.91 10.26
CA ALA A 57 3.88 5.10 10.91
C ALA A 57 4.70 6.34 10.58
N PHE A 58 4.03 7.32 9.96
CA PHE A 58 4.57 8.61 9.59
C PHE A 58 4.26 9.64 10.68
N PRO A 59 5.26 10.21 11.36
CA PRO A 59 5.01 11.22 12.37
C PRO A 59 4.53 12.54 11.74
N LEU A 60 3.42 13.09 12.24
CA LEU A 60 2.84 14.36 11.73
C LEU A 60 3.55 15.62 12.25
N GLY A 61 4.33 15.50 13.33
CA GLY A 61 5.00 16.63 13.97
C GLY A 61 4.03 17.62 14.63
N GLY A 62 4.57 18.61 15.35
CA GLY A 62 3.77 19.59 16.10
C GLY A 62 3.53 19.23 17.57
N ALA A 63 2.56 19.89 18.21
CA ALA A 63 2.21 19.69 19.62
C ALA A 63 1.41 18.41 19.87
N ALA A 64 0.63 17.97 18.87
CA ALA A 64 0.01 16.66 18.84
C ALA A 64 1.05 15.66 18.32
N HIS A 65 1.30 14.62 19.11
CA HIS A 65 2.24 13.56 18.77
C HIS A 65 1.58 12.47 17.94
N ASP A 66 0.89 12.87 16.88
CA ASP A 66 0.08 11.99 16.05
C ASP A 66 0.92 11.37 14.92
N PHE A 67 0.41 10.25 14.41
CA PHE A 67 0.99 9.47 13.35
C PHE A 67 -0.07 9.17 12.29
N VAL A 68 0.33 9.19 11.02
CA VAL A 68 -0.43 8.52 9.97
C VAL A 68 0.14 7.12 9.84
N ASN A 69 -0.67 6.13 10.20
CA ASN A 69 -0.34 4.73 10.06
C ASN A 69 -0.74 4.27 8.68
N VAL A 70 0.10 3.47 8.05
CA VAL A 70 -0.19 2.73 6.83
C VAL A 70 -0.01 1.26 7.14
N THR A 71 -1.08 0.47 7.00
CA THR A 71 -1.10 -0.97 7.26
C THR A 71 -1.68 -1.71 6.04
N SER A 72 -1.42 -3.01 5.94
CA SER A 72 -2.19 -3.86 5.05
C SER A 72 -3.45 -4.36 5.77
N ASP A 73 -4.54 -4.42 5.03
CA ASP A 73 -5.72 -5.22 5.33
C ASP A 73 -5.86 -6.31 4.25
N TRP A 74 -6.70 -7.31 4.49
CA TRP A 74 -7.05 -8.30 3.49
C TRP A 74 -8.57 -8.41 3.33
N ILE A 75 -9.01 -8.79 2.14
CA ILE A 75 -10.41 -9.10 1.89
C ILE A 75 -10.45 -10.40 1.12
N GLN A 76 -11.21 -11.34 1.68
CA GLN A 76 -11.53 -12.59 1.00
C GLN A 76 -12.63 -12.33 -0.03
N LEU A 77 -12.31 -12.52 -1.30
CA LEU A 77 -13.26 -12.67 -2.39
C LEU A 77 -13.68 -14.14 -2.49
N PRO A 78 -14.75 -14.47 -3.23
CA PRO A 78 -15.20 -15.85 -3.35
C PRO A 78 -14.11 -16.83 -3.86
N HIS A 79 -13.15 -16.33 -4.65
CA HIS A 79 -12.14 -17.13 -5.33
C HIS A 79 -10.70 -16.61 -5.19
N ASP A 80 -10.49 -15.47 -4.51
CA ASP A 80 -9.16 -14.86 -4.35
C ASP A 80 -9.07 -14.08 -3.02
N ASP A 81 -7.85 -13.80 -2.57
CA ASP A 81 -7.56 -12.96 -1.41
C ASP A 81 -6.82 -11.69 -1.86
N VAL A 82 -7.39 -10.52 -1.59
CA VAL A 82 -6.81 -9.24 -2.01
C VAL A 82 -6.29 -8.46 -0.82
N HIS A 83 -5.05 -7.98 -0.95
CA HIS A 83 -4.43 -7.11 0.05
C HIS A 83 -4.60 -5.64 -0.31
N LEU A 84 -5.07 -4.85 0.65
CA LEU A 84 -5.32 -3.41 0.50
C LEU A 84 -4.47 -2.61 1.49
N LEU A 85 -4.01 -1.44 1.07
CA LEU A 85 -3.45 -0.48 2.01
C LEU A 85 -4.60 0.23 2.74
N ARG A 86 -4.40 0.49 4.03
CA ARG A 86 -5.29 1.29 4.88
C ARG A 86 -4.47 2.38 5.56
N SER A 87 -5.09 3.52 5.82
CA SER A 87 -4.45 4.68 6.43
C SER A 87 -5.30 5.29 7.55
N ALA A 88 -4.67 5.60 8.68
CA ALA A 88 -5.38 6.22 9.80
C ALA A 88 -4.49 7.11 10.66
N VAL A 89 -5.08 8.18 11.19
CA VAL A 89 -4.42 9.05 12.17
C VAL A 89 -4.61 8.52 13.58
N THR A 90 -3.53 8.33 14.31
CA THR A 90 -3.58 7.91 15.72
C THR A 90 -2.55 8.64 16.56
N THR A 91 -2.75 8.64 17.87
CA THR A 91 -1.79 9.19 18.84
C THR A 91 -0.61 8.25 19.14
N THR A 92 -0.72 6.99 18.74
CA THR A 92 0.32 5.96 18.91
C THR A 92 0.42 5.09 17.65
N PRO A 93 1.63 4.80 17.15
CA PRO A 93 1.82 3.89 16.02
C PRO A 93 1.16 2.53 16.24
N TRP A 94 0.49 2.00 15.22
CA TRP A 94 -0.14 0.69 15.29
C TRP A 94 0.87 -0.42 15.18
N ASN A 95 0.90 -1.31 16.17
CA ASN A 95 1.76 -2.49 16.22
C ASN A 95 3.27 -2.18 16.15
N ILE A 96 3.67 -0.92 16.39
CA ILE A 96 5.07 -0.49 16.39
C ILE A 96 5.41 0.05 17.77
N PRO A 97 6.33 -0.59 18.51
CA PRO A 97 6.75 -0.08 19.81
C PRO A 97 7.64 1.15 19.60
N VAL A 98 7.07 2.32 19.87
CA VAL A 98 7.81 3.59 19.94
C VAL A 98 7.75 4.12 21.36
N GLY A 99 8.85 4.72 21.81
CA GLY A 99 8.88 5.50 23.03
C GLY A 99 8.06 6.78 22.88
N GLU A 100 7.68 7.37 24.01
CA GLU A 100 6.90 8.61 24.03
C GLU A 100 7.57 9.68 23.14
N PRO A 101 6.82 10.25 22.19
CA PRO A 101 7.33 11.32 21.36
C PRO A 101 7.76 12.50 22.24
N ASN A 102 8.98 13.00 22.03
CA ASN A 102 9.47 14.18 22.71
C ASN A 102 9.79 15.28 21.68
N ARG A 103 10.39 16.39 22.12
CA ARG A 103 10.81 17.51 21.26
C ARG A 103 11.72 17.10 20.08
N ASN A 104 12.36 15.94 20.15
CA ASN A 104 13.22 15.39 19.11
C ASN A 104 12.52 14.33 18.24
N GLY A 105 11.19 14.16 18.40
CA GLY A 105 10.40 13.13 17.74
C GLY A 105 10.20 11.87 18.59
N ALA A 106 9.47 10.91 18.02
CA ALA A 106 9.34 9.56 18.55
C ALA A 106 10.69 8.81 18.45
N ARG A 107 11.03 8.01 19.46
CA ARG A 107 12.21 7.15 19.44
C ARG A 107 11.77 5.70 19.38
N GLY A 108 12.57 4.86 18.75
CA GLY A 108 12.33 3.43 18.78
C GLY A 108 12.49 2.83 20.18
N THR A 109 11.61 1.92 20.56
CA THR A 109 11.76 1.08 21.75
C THR A 109 11.51 -0.38 21.37
N GLY A 110 12.38 -1.32 21.78
CA GLY A 110 12.20 -2.74 21.42
C GLY A 110 12.41 -3.04 19.92
N PRO A 111 11.75 -4.06 19.35
CA PRO A 111 11.89 -4.45 17.94
C PRO A 111 11.11 -3.48 17.06
N CYS A 112 11.65 -2.29 16.83
CA CYS A 112 11.14 -1.34 15.87
C CYS A 112 12.26 -1.00 14.89
N SER A 113 11.89 -0.72 13.65
CA SER A 113 12.82 -0.26 12.63
C SER A 113 12.49 1.17 12.22
N TRP A 114 13.51 1.92 11.80
CA TRP A 114 13.36 3.29 11.33
C TRP A 114 13.92 3.43 9.94
N LEU A 115 13.07 3.81 9.00
CA LEU A 115 13.49 4.17 7.64
C LEU A 115 13.83 5.66 7.61
N GLN A 116 15.09 6.00 7.36
CA GLN A 116 15.53 7.39 7.24
C GLN A 116 15.28 7.90 5.81
N ILE A 117 14.51 8.99 5.68
CA ILE A 117 14.12 9.59 4.40
C ILE A 117 14.33 11.12 4.39
N ASP A 118 15.11 11.65 5.32
CA ASP A 118 15.38 13.09 5.49
C ASP A 118 15.88 13.78 4.21
N ALA A 119 16.67 13.07 3.40
CA ALA A 119 17.19 13.53 2.12
C ALA A 119 16.13 13.69 1.01
N PHE A 120 14.91 13.17 1.20
CA PHE A 120 13.84 13.26 0.20
C PHE A 120 13.19 14.65 0.21
N GLY A 121 13.27 15.39 1.31
CA GLY A 121 12.60 16.69 1.45
C GLY A 121 11.11 16.55 1.80
N PRO A 122 10.30 17.61 1.64
CA PRO A 122 8.88 17.55 1.94
C PRO A 122 8.11 16.74 0.90
N ILE A 123 7.05 16.06 1.34
CA ILE A 123 6.10 15.37 0.46
C ILE A 123 5.33 16.43 -0.33
N SER A 124 5.36 16.37 -1.65
CA SER A 124 4.67 17.31 -2.54
C SER A 124 3.34 16.79 -3.05
N ALA A 125 3.19 15.46 -3.15
CA ALA A 125 1.96 14.83 -3.53
C ALA A 125 1.93 13.36 -3.08
N ILE A 126 0.72 12.81 -2.94
CA ILE A 126 0.52 11.37 -2.76
C ILE A 126 -0.40 10.87 -3.87
N GLU A 127 0.08 9.93 -4.66
CA GLU A 127 -0.69 9.29 -5.73
C GLU A 127 -1.23 7.95 -5.25
N ILE A 128 -2.51 7.72 -5.51
CA ILE A 128 -3.18 6.45 -5.26
C ILE A 128 -3.23 5.71 -6.59
N VAL A 129 -2.53 4.59 -6.64
CA VAL A 129 -2.43 3.75 -7.82
C VAL A 129 -3.47 2.64 -7.71
N SER A 130 -4.43 2.68 -8.61
CA SER A 130 -5.41 1.63 -8.78
C SER A 130 -4.86 0.56 -9.72
N TYR A 131 -5.22 -0.68 -9.43
CA TYR A 131 -4.82 -1.86 -10.17
C TYR A 131 -6.08 -2.68 -10.50
N GLU A 132 -6.19 -3.06 -11.75
CA GLU A 132 -7.29 -3.85 -12.31
C GLU A 132 -6.72 -5.18 -12.83
N ILE A 133 -7.32 -6.28 -12.42
CA ILE A 133 -7.05 -7.62 -12.97
C ILE A 133 -8.38 -8.23 -13.40
N GLU A 134 -8.38 -8.93 -14.52
CA GLU A 134 -9.52 -9.71 -14.99
C GLU A 134 -9.05 -11.13 -15.31
N ASP A 135 -9.61 -12.12 -14.62
CA ASP A 135 -9.23 -13.53 -14.73
C ASP A 135 -10.42 -14.44 -15.04
N ASP A 136 -10.11 -15.53 -15.74
CA ASP A 136 -11.04 -16.63 -15.96
C ASP A 136 -10.99 -17.56 -14.73
N LEU A 137 -12.15 -17.80 -14.11
CA LEU A 137 -12.30 -18.79 -13.05
C LEU A 137 -12.38 -20.17 -13.68
N LEU A 138 -11.45 -21.06 -13.30
CA LEU A 138 -11.33 -22.39 -13.88
C LEU A 138 -11.96 -23.46 -12.97
N ASP A 139 -12.61 -24.45 -13.56
CA ASP A 139 -13.04 -25.67 -12.84
C ASP A 139 -11.86 -26.64 -12.60
N ALA A 140 -12.15 -27.79 -11.98
CA ALA A 140 -11.15 -28.82 -11.70
C ALA A 140 -10.53 -29.45 -12.95
N GLN A 141 -11.10 -29.22 -14.13
CA GLN A 141 -10.62 -29.69 -15.43
C GLN A 141 -9.84 -28.59 -16.17
N GLY A 142 -9.79 -27.37 -15.64
CA GLY A 142 -9.13 -26.22 -16.24
C GLY A 142 -10.00 -25.47 -17.24
N GLU A 143 -11.31 -25.72 -17.27
CA GLU A 143 -12.24 -25.03 -18.16
C GLU A 143 -12.81 -23.77 -17.47
N ALA A 144 -12.90 -22.67 -18.21
CA ALA A 144 -13.43 -21.41 -17.69
C ALA A 144 -14.94 -21.52 -17.41
N ILE A 145 -15.35 -21.26 -16.17
CA ILE A 145 -16.74 -21.33 -15.70
C ILE A 145 -17.35 -19.96 -15.41
N ALA A 146 -16.52 -18.95 -15.13
CA ALA A 146 -16.92 -17.56 -14.91
C ALA A 146 -15.73 -16.63 -15.15
N ARG A 147 -15.98 -15.32 -15.17
CA ARG A 147 -14.95 -14.28 -15.22
C ARG A 147 -15.05 -13.41 -13.99
N GLU A 148 -13.91 -13.05 -13.41
CA GLU A 148 -13.81 -12.15 -12.27
C GLU A 148 -12.94 -10.95 -12.63
N ALA A 149 -13.40 -9.75 -12.32
CA ALA A 149 -12.61 -8.52 -12.38
C ALA A 149 -12.45 -7.92 -10.99
N VAL A 150 -11.21 -7.71 -10.57
CA VAL A 150 -10.86 -7.08 -9.30
C VAL A 150 -10.21 -5.73 -9.56
N LEU A 151 -10.83 -4.67 -9.06
CA LEU A 151 -10.33 -3.30 -9.15
C LEU A 151 -10.03 -2.77 -7.76
N TYR A 152 -8.77 -2.41 -7.49
CA TYR A 152 -8.42 -1.93 -6.15
C TYR A 152 -7.27 -0.93 -6.07
N ASP A 153 -7.25 -0.13 -5.00
CA ASP A 153 -6.15 0.78 -4.69
C ASP A 153 -4.96 0.02 -4.09
N ARG A 154 -4.07 -0.43 -4.97
CA ARG A 154 -2.97 -1.34 -4.64
C ARG A 154 -1.76 -0.66 -4.02
N ALA A 155 -1.47 0.57 -4.45
CA ALA A 155 -0.23 1.24 -4.06
C ALA A 155 -0.42 2.73 -3.79
N LEU A 156 0.45 3.25 -2.93
CA LEU A 156 0.61 4.66 -2.62
C LEU A 156 1.98 5.12 -3.11
N ARG A 157 2.05 6.17 -3.93
CA ARG A 157 3.31 6.82 -4.30
C ARG A 157 3.42 8.18 -3.63
N PHE A 158 4.40 8.31 -2.76
CA PHE A 158 4.75 9.57 -2.14
C PHE A 158 5.75 10.27 -3.05
N ARG A 159 5.33 11.36 -3.69
CA ARG A 159 6.22 12.24 -4.44
C ARG A 159 6.78 13.29 -3.51
N PHE A 160 8.07 13.52 -3.60
CA PHE A 160 8.76 14.51 -2.78
C PHE A 160 9.26 15.67 -3.64
N ALA A 161 9.40 16.85 -3.01
CA ALA A 161 9.88 18.05 -3.70
C ALA A 161 11.31 17.92 -4.27
N SER A 162 12.09 16.93 -3.83
CA SER A 162 13.39 16.59 -4.43
C SER A 162 13.29 15.87 -5.79
N GLY A 163 12.09 15.47 -6.20
CA GLY A 163 11.85 14.60 -7.36
C GLY A 163 11.95 13.10 -7.05
N ARG A 164 12.29 12.71 -5.81
CA ARG A 164 12.28 11.32 -5.37
C ARG A 164 10.87 10.79 -5.17
N VAL A 165 10.72 9.47 -5.27
CA VAL A 165 9.47 8.74 -5.03
C VAL A 165 9.71 7.67 -3.97
N LEU A 166 8.75 7.49 -3.07
CA LEU A 166 8.64 6.32 -2.21
C LEU A 166 7.31 5.64 -2.54
N THR A 167 7.35 4.40 -2.98
CA THR A 167 6.16 3.62 -3.28
C THR A 167 5.93 2.58 -2.20
N LEU A 168 4.72 2.55 -1.67
CA LEU A 168 4.21 1.51 -0.78
C LEU A 168 3.21 0.68 -1.57
N SER A 169 3.38 -0.63 -1.66
CA SER A 169 2.46 -1.51 -2.39
C SER A 169 2.21 -2.80 -1.62
N THR A 170 0.99 -3.32 -1.69
CA THR A 170 0.71 -4.66 -1.19
C THR A 170 1.23 -5.71 -2.18
N HIS A 171 1.77 -6.80 -1.63
CA HIS A 171 2.13 -7.96 -2.42
C HIS A 171 0.91 -8.88 -2.55
N HIS A 172 0.46 -9.12 -3.80
CA HIS A 172 -0.73 -9.94 -4.10
C HIS A 172 -0.69 -11.33 -3.46
N ASN A 173 0.47 -12.02 -3.43
CA ASN A 173 0.60 -13.35 -2.82
C ASN A 173 1.09 -13.34 -1.36
N SER A 174 1.07 -12.20 -0.68
CA SER A 174 1.61 -12.13 0.69
C SER A 174 0.61 -12.61 1.73
N ILE A 175 0.70 -13.87 2.15
CA ILE A 175 -0.09 -14.47 3.24
C ILE A 175 -0.11 -13.60 4.53
N LEU A 176 0.92 -12.78 4.77
CA LEU A 176 1.05 -11.96 5.99
C LEU A 176 0.75 -10.46 5.78
N GLY A 177 0.26 -10.05 4.60
CA GLY A 177 -0.02 -8.64 4.28
C GLY A 177 1.21 -7.74 4.35
N GLU A 178 2.35 -8.19 3.83
CA GLU A 178 3.56 -7.37 3.74
C GLU A 178 3.36 -6.19 2.77
N ILE A 179 3.77 -5.01 3.24
CA ILE A 179 3.88 -3.79 2.47
C ILE A 179 5.30 -3.75 1.91
N GLU A 180 5.40 -3.78 0.59
CA GLU A 180 6.66 -3.53 -0.11
C GLU A 180 6.94 -2.04 -0.15
N ILE A 181 8.19 -1.68 0.12
CA ILE A 181 8.70 -0.32 0.18
C ILE A 181 9.76 -0.18 -0.90
N ARG A 182 9.49 0.69 -1.88
CA ARG A 182 10.36 0.93 -3.04
C ARG A 182 10.71 2.41 -3.14
N THR A 183 11.87 2.72 -3.73
CA THR A 183 12.32 4.11 -3.96
C THR A 183 12.18 4.56 -5.42
N ASP A 184 11.33 3.85 -6.17
CA ASP A 184 10.96 4.12 -7.55
C ASP A 184 9.42 4.14 -7.68
N GLU A 185 8.92 4.21 -8.92
CA GLU A 185 7.48 4.22 -9.21
C GLU A 185 6.87 2.80 -9.33
N GLY A 186 7.66 1.73 -9.18
CA GLY A 186 7.20 0.36 -9.32
C GLY A 186 6.20 -0.03 -8.22
N ILE A 187 5.19 -0.82 -8.56
CA ILE A 187 4.16 -1.31 -7.62
C ILE A 187 4.30 -2.82 -7.28
N GLY A 188 5.50 -3.36 -7.54
CA GLY A 188 5.81 -4.78 -7.38
C GLY A 188 5.32 -5.66 -8.53
N SER A 189 5.32 -6.97 -8.30
CA SER A 189 4.94 -7.97 -9.29
C SER A 189 3.50 -7.78 -9.75
N CYS A 190 3.30 -7.59 -11.05
CA CYS A 190 1.98 -7.45 -11.66
C CYS A 190 1.69 -8.66 -12.55
N GLU A 191 0.42 -9.03 -12.61
CA GLU A 191 -0.07 -10.01 -13.56
C GLU A 191 0.14 -9.50 -15.00
N PRO A 192 0.45 -10.38 -15.96
CA PRO A 192 0.76 -9.98 -17.34
C PRO A 192 -0.33 -9.14 -18.02
N HIS A 193 -1.59 -9.36 -17.64
CA HIS A 193 -2.78 -8.69 -18.16
C HIS A 193 -3.33 -7.62 -17.21
N GLY A 194 -2.74 -7.49 -16.02
CA GLY A 194 -3.12 -6.47 -15.04
C GLY A 194 -2.78 -5.06 -15.51
N ARG A 195 -3.60 -4.09 -15.10
CA ARG A 195 -3.47 -2.69 -15.49
C ARG A 195 -3.37 -1.80 -14.28
N ALA A 196 -2.29 -1.01 -14.21
CA ALA A 196 -2.09 -0.02 -13.17
C ALA A 196 -2.32 1.39 -13.71
N SER A 197 -3.02 2.23 -12.93
CA SER A 197 -3.22 3.65 -13.26
C SER A 197 -3.28 4.51 -12.01
N VAL A 198 -2.85 5.77 -12.12
CA VAL A 198 -3.05 6.74 -11.03
C VAL A 198 -4.52 7.13 -11.03
N ARG A 199 -5.25 6.74 -9.99
CA ARG A 199 -6.68 7.03 -9.83
C ARG A 199 -6.92 8.40 -9.23
N HIS A 200 -6.06 8.80 -8.28
CA HIS A 200 -6.23 10.03 -7.52
C HIS A 200 -4.88 10.58 -7.06
N THR A 201 -4.77 11.89 -6.94
CA THR A 201 -3.56 12.58 -6.46
C THR A 201 -3.95 13.61 -5.41
N LEU A 202 -3.32 13.51 -4.23
CA LEU A 202 -3.43 14.43 -3.12
C LEU A 202 -2.31 15.47 -3.20
N HIS A 203 -2.61 16.75 -2.96
CA HIS A 203 -1.71 17.90 -3.11
C HIS A 203 -1.77 18.85 -1.92
#